data_AF-F2JVF2-F1
#
_entry.id   AF-F2JVF2-F1
#
_cell.length_a   1.000
_cell.length_b   1.000
_cell.length_c   1.000
_cell.angle_alpha   90.00
_cell.angle_beta   90.00
_cell.angle_gamma   90.00
#
_symmetry.space_group_name_H-M   'P 1'
#
loop_
_entity.id
_entity.type
_entity.pdbx_description
1 polymer ?
#
loop_
_entity_poly.entity_id
_entity_poly.type
_entity_poly.pdbx_seq_one_letter_code
_entity_poly.pdbx_strand_id
1 'polypeptide(L)'
;MQSDRYQIGWNMLAEVDGEQGERVIDALQDIAPDFATILIGMFGDVYSRKTLHLKSRELATIASLVTLGNAAPQLKVHIHGALNVGCTAQEIVEVMMQIALYAGFPAALNGLFAAKEVFKERDIEIGSGSDGTASAGLPSQFDKGYFITAELRITDPNRVEETKARFKELCAITREEAGCTLFELHEFEEEPTKLMLWERFDSEEAFHFHHNAPYTIALKDKGLTEIVSIHQSDMV
;
A
#
# COMPACT_ATOMS: atom_id res chain seq x y z
N MET A 1 -13.95 -34.55 20.61
CA MET A 1 -13.27 -34.92 19.35
C MET A 1 -13.25 -33.67 18.49
N GLN A 2 -12.08 -33.12 18.19
CA GLN A 2 -12.00 -32.02 17.20
C GLN A 2 -12.40 -32.59 15.83
N SER A 3 -13.10 -31.79 15.01
CA SER A 3 -13.55 -32.23 13.69
C SER A 3 -12.37 -32.34 12.71
N ASP A 4 -12.48 -33.20 11.69
CA ASP A 4 -11.46 -33.30 10.63
C ASP A 4 -11.16 -31.94 9.99
N ARG A 5 -12.19 -31.11 9.83
CA ARG A 5 -12.09 -29.73 9.35
C ARG A 5 -11.17 -28.87 10.22
N TYR A 6 -11.32 -28.94 11.54
CA TYR A 6 -10.47 -28.20 12.48
C TYR A 6 -9.02 -28.68 12.41
N GLN A 7 -8.79 -29.99 12.38
CA GLN A 7 -7.44 -30.54 12.34
C GLN A 7 -6.70 -30.19 11.04
N ILE A 8 -7.39 -30.30 9.89
CA ILE A 8 -6.83 -29.88 8.60
C ILE A 8 -6.53 -28.38 8.63
N GLY A 9 -7.45 -27.59 9.18
CA GLY A 9 -7.27 -26.15 9.33
C GLY A 9 -6.09 -25.76 10.19
N TRP A 10 -5.90 -26.43 11.32
CA TRP A 10 -4.77 -26.21 12.21
C TRP A 10 -3.44 -26.51 11.50
N ASN A 11 -3.38 -27.64 10.79
CA ASN A 11 -2.19 -28.01 10.04
C ASN A 11 -1.87 -27.00 8.94
N MET A 12 -2.90 -26.51 8.23
CA MET A 12 -2.73 -25.47 7.20
C MET A 12 -2.26 -24.15 7.80
N LEU A 13 -2.84 -23.71 8.93
CA LEU A 13 -2.43 -22.48 9.61
C LEU A 13 -0.98 -22.59 10.10
N ALA A 14 -0.60 -23.72 10.70
CA ALA A 14 0.77 -23.95 11.15
C ALA A 14 1.78 -24.02 9.99
N GLU A 15 1.41 -24.61 8.85
CA GLU A 15 2.24 -24.65 7.64
C GLU A 15 2.42 -23.25 7.02
N VAL A 16 1.33 -22.48 6.94
CA VAL A 16 1.35 -21.16 6.29
C VAL A 16 1.84 -20.10 7.26
N ASP A 17 1.07 -19.76 8.29
CA ASP A 17 1.34 -18.60 9.15
C ASP A 17 2.32 -18.93 10.30
N GLY A 18 2.43 -20.20 10.67
CA GLY A 18 3.30 -20.66 11.75
C GLY A 18 3.05 -19.92 13.07
N GLU A 19 4.12 -19.50 13.74
CA GLU A 19 4.04 -18.80 15.04
C GLU A 19 3.17 -17.53 14.98
N GLN A 20 3.14 -16.82 13.84
CA GLN A 20 2.33 -15.60 13.72
C GLN A 20 0.83 -15.93 13.75
N GLY A 21 0.43 -17.01 13.09
CA GLY A 21 -0.95 -17.49 13.12
C GLY A 21 -1.33 -17.98 14.52
N GLU A 22 -0.45 -18.72 15.20
CA GLU A 22 -0.67 -19.19 16.57
C GLU A 22 -0.88 -18.01 17.54
N ARG A 23 -0.07 -16.96 17.45
CA ARG A 23 -0.25 -15.74 18.26
C ARG A 23 -1.62 -15.08 18.03
N VAL A 24 -2.14 -15.10 16.80
CA VAL A 24 -3.50 -14.59 16.51
C VAL A 24 -4.56 -15.46 17.18
N ILE A 25 -4.42 -16.79 17.14
CA ILE A 25 -5.34 -17.71 17.82
C ILE A 25 -5.32 -17.52 19.33
N ASP A 26 -4.14 -17.35 19.92
CA ASP A 26 -3.97 -17.15 21.36
C ASP A 26 -4.59 -15.82 21.81
N ALA A 27 -4.37 -14.74 21.04
CA ALA A 27 -4.96 -13.42 21.29
C ALA A 27 -6.50 -13.38 21.15
N LEU A 28 -7.11 -14.41 20.58
CA LEU A 28 -8.57 -14.53 20.49
C LEU A 28 -9.17 -15.32 21.67
N GLN A 29 -8.37 -16.01 22.48
CA GLN A 29 -8.90 -16.89 23.54
C GLN A 29 -9.68 -16.12 24.62
N ASP A 30 -9.25 -14.91 24.95
CA ASP A 30 -9.88 -14.04 25.94
C ASP A 30 -10.93 -13.09 25.35
N ILE A 31 -10.93 -12.89 24.03
CA ILE A 31 -11.87 -12.00 23.33
C ILE A 31 -13.07 -12.78 22.76
N ALA A 32 -12.79 -13.80 21.94
CA ALA A 32 -13.78 -14.54 21.16
C ALA A 32 -13.23 -15.93 20.75
N PRO A 33 -13.16 -16.90 21.68
CA PRO A 33 -12.56 -18.21 21.41
C PRO A 33 -13.27 -19.00 20.30
N ASP A 34 -14.59 -18.80 20.12
CA ASP A 34 -15.34 -19.40 19.03
C ASP A 34 -14.89 -18.85 17.66
N PHE A 35 -14.47 -17.59 17.59
CA PHE A 35 -13.96 -16.98 16.36
C PHE A 35 -12.61 -17.59 15.97
N ALA A 36 -11.76 -17.95 16.93
CA ALA A 36 -10.53 -18.69 16.67
C ALA A 36 -10.83 -20.05 16.00
N THR A 37 -11.86 -20.76 16.48
CA THR A 37 -12.31 -22.02 15.87
C THR A 37 -12.81 -21.83 14.45
N ILE A 38 -13.54 -20.74 14.18
CA ILE A 38 -14.02 -20.39 12.83
C ILE A 38 -12.83 -20.11 11.90
N LEU A 39 -11.86 -19.29 12.33
CA LEU A 39 -10.68 -18.93 11.56
C LEU A 39 -9.89 -20.18 11.17
N ILE A 40 -9.60 -21.06 12.13
CA ILE A 40 -8.92 -22.34 11.88
C ILE A 40 -9.70 -23.18 10.85
N GLY A 41 -11.03 -23.28 11.02
CA GLY A 41 -11.88 -23.98 10.06
C GLY A 41 -11.81 -23.41 8.63
N MET A 42 -11.66 -22.09 8.47
CA MET A 42 -11.52 -21.46 7.15
C MET A 42 -10.21 -21.80 6.45
N PHE A 43 -9.10 -21.93 7.18
CA PHE A 43 -7.86 -22.49 6.63
C PHE A 43 -8.10 -23.93 6.14
N GLY A 44 -8.87 -24.71 6.89
CA GLY A 44 -9.23 -26.08 6.54
C GLY A 44 -10.04 -26.18 5.24
N ASP A 45 -10.92 -25.21 4.97
CA ASP A 45 -11.79 -25.23 3.80
C ASP A 45 -11.15 -24.59 2.54
N VAL A 46 -10.40 -23.51 2.71
CA VAL A 46 -9.92 -22.67 1.60
C VAL A 46 -8.47 -22.98 1.25
N TYR A 47 -7.59 -23.03 2.26
CA TYR A 47 -6.14 -23.20 2.06
C TYR A 47 -5.75 -24.64 1.76
N SER A 48 -6.54 -25.63 2.20
CA SER A 48 -6.32 -27.04 1.89
C SER A 48 -6.53 -27.39 0.40
N ARG A 49 -7.27 -26.56 -0.35
CA ARG A 49 -7.59 -26.80 -1.77
C ARG A 49 -6.33 -26.69 -2.64
N LYS A 50 -6.05 -27.74 -3.40
CA LYS A 50 -4.80 -27.87 -4.20
C LYS A 50 -4.81 -27.22 -5.59
N THR A 51 -5.88 -26.50 -5.95
CA THR A 51 -5.98 -25.83 -7.27
C THR A 51 -4.96 -24.70 -7.44
N LEU A 52 -4.60 -24.00 -6.37
CA LEU A 52 -3.55 -22.98 -6.34
C LEU A 52 -2.49 -23.38 -5.32
N HIS A 53 -1.23 -23.13 -5.69
CA HIS A 53 -0.09 -23.25 -4.77
C HIS A 53 -0.21 -22.25 -3.62
N LEU A 54 0.32 -22.60 -2.45
CA LEU A 54 0.30 -21.74 -1.27
C LEU A 54 1.01 -20.41 -1.53
N LYS A 55 2.15 -20.41 -2.25
CA LYS A 55 2.81 -19.18 -2.72
C LYS A 55 1.84 -18.22 -3.41
N SER A 56 1.06 -18.72 -4.38
CA SER A 56 0.11 -17.89 -5.12
C SER A 56 -1.03 -17.37 -4.24
N ARG A 57 -1.46 -18.15 -3.24
CA ARG A 57 -2.50 -17.74 -2.30
C ARG A 57 -2.03 -16.63 -1.36
N GLU A 58 -0.81 -16.76 -0.85
CA GLU A 58 -0.22 -15.74 0.01
C GLU A 58 0.06 -14.45 -0.75
N LEU A 59 0.60 -14.51 -1.98
CA LEU A 59 0.77 -13.32 -2.81
C LEU A 59 -0.57 -12.63 -3.14
N ALA A 60 -1.63 -13.40 -3.43
CA ALA A 60 -2.96 -12.84 -3.64
C ALA A 60 -3.53 -12.18 -2.36
N THR A 61 -3.27 -12.77 -1.20
CA THR A 61 -3.70 -12.23 0.10
C THR A 61 -2.94 -10.94 0.43
N ILE A 62 -1.61 -10.93 0.24
CA ILE A 62 -0.77 -9.74 0.37
C ILE A 62 -1.27 -8.63 -0.56
N ALA A 63 -1.46 -8.91 -1.85
CA ALA A 63 -1.97 -7.95 -2.82
C ALA A 63 -3.28 -7.30 -2.35
N SER A 64 -4.20 -8.12 -1.82
CA SER A 64 -5.50 -7.65 -1.30
C SER A 64 -5.34 -6.78 -0.05
N LEU A 65 -4.50 -7.18 0.91
CA LEU A 65 -4.26 -6.45 2.16
C LEU A 65 -3.54 -5.13 1.92
N VAL A 66 -2.60 -5.09 0.97
CA VAL A 66 -1.93 -3.87 0.53
C VAL A 66 -2.95 -2.93 -0.10
N THR A 67 -3.83 -3.45 -0.97
CA THR A 67 -4.89 -2.66 -1.62
C THR A 67 -5.87 -2.05 -0.61
N LEU A 68 -6.19 -2.75 0.48
CA LEU A 68 -7.03 -2.22 1.56
C LEU A 68 -6.37 -1.03 2.30
N GLY A 69 -5.03 -0.99 2.36
CA GLY A 69 -4.27 0.14 2.89
C GLY A 69 -4.32 0.36 4.41
N ASN A 70 -5.16 -0.39 5.16
CA ASN A 70 -5.41 -0.17 6.60
C ASN A 70 -5.27 -1.44 7.47
N ALA A 71 -4.87 -2.57 6.90
CA ALA A 71 -4.80 -3.87 7.58
C ALA A 71 -3.35 -4.32 7.86
N ALA A 72 -2.51 -3.40 8.36
CA ALA A 72 -1.08 -3.64 8.55
C ALA A 72 -0.75 -4.86 9.45
N PRO A 73 -1.44 -5.13 10.57
CA PRO A 73 -1.16 -6.31 11.38
C PRO A 73 -1.37 -7.62 10.61
N GLN A 74 -2.47 -7.72 9.87
CA GLN A 74 -2.79 -8.90 9.04
C GLN A 74 -1.82 -9.02 7.87
N LEU A 75 -1.44 -7.90 7.26
CA LEU A 75 -0.45 -7.89 6.20
C LEU A 75 0.88 -8.49 6.67
N LYS A 76 1.37 -8.13 7.87
CA LYS A 76 2.60 -8.69 8.41
C LYS A 76 2.51 -10.20 8.63
N VAL A 77 1.38 -10.69 9.17
CA VAL A 77 1.13 -12.15 9.31
C VAL A 77 1.28 -12.86 7.96
N HIS A 78 0.68 -12.32 6.90
CA HIS A 78 0.75 -12.94 5.57
C HIS A 78 2.08 -12.72 4.83
N ILE A 79 2.85 -11.68 5.14
CA ILE A 79 4.24 -11.56 4.67
C ILE A 79 5.08 -12.65 5.32
N HIS A 80 4.89 -12.91 6.62
CA HIS A 80 5.48 -14.07 7.26
C HIS A 80 5.00 -15.37 6.60
N GLY A 81 3.69 -15.50 6.35
CA GLY A 81 3.10 -16.67 5.71
C GLY A 81 3.70 -16.97 4.34
N ALA A 82 3.79 -15.96 3.48
CA ALA A 82 4.42 -16.03 2.17
C ALA A 82 5.87 -16.56 2.25
N LEU A 83 6.68 -16.04 3.17
CA LEU A 83 8.06 -16.48 3.36
C LEU A 83 8.15 -17.94 3.83
N ASN A 84 7.24 -18.38 4.71
CA ASN A 84 7.19 -19.77 5.18
C ASN A 84 6.89 -20.75 4.03
N VAL A 85 6.00 -20.38 3.12
CA VAL A 85 5.61 -21.22 1.97
C VAL A 85 6.53 -21.06 0.75
N GLY A 86 7.66 -20.35 0.91
CA GLY A 86 8.73 -20.27 -0.08
C GLY A 86 8.63 -19.12 -1.08
N CYS A 87 7.87 -18.07 -0.79
CA CYS A 87 8.01 -16.81 -1.50
C CYS A 87 9.34 -16.14 -1.17
N THR A 88 9.95 -15.48 -2.15
CA THR A 88 11.13 -14.64 -1.92
C THR A 88 10.69 -13.23 -1.49
N ALA A 89 11.57 -12.51 -0.78
CA ALA A 89 11.31 -11.10 -0.47
C ALA A 89 11.09 -10.26 -1.74
N GLN A 90 11.81 -10.60 -2.82
CA GLN A 90 11.67 -9.95 -4.13
C GLN A 90 10.27 -10.18 -4.73
N GLU A 91 9.74 -11.40 -4.69
CA GLU A 91 8.37 -11.69 -5.17
C GLU A 91 7.32 -10.85 -4.41
N ILE A 92 7.50 -10.69 -3.10
CA ILE A 92 6.59 -9.90 -2.26
C ILE A 92 6.67 -8.40 -2.61
N VAL A 93 7.89 -7.87 -2.76
CA VAL A 93 8.13 -6.47 -3.15
C VAL A 93 7.58 -6.17 -4.54
N GLU A 94 7.79 -7.07 -5.52
CA GLU A 94 7.25 -6.93 -6.88
C GLU A 94 5.73 -6.80 -6.89
N VAL A 95 5.03 -7.62 -6.11
CA VAL A 95 3.57 -7.51 -5.97
C VAL A 95 3.18 -6.14 -5.41
N MET A 96 3.86 -5.66 -4.36
CA MET A 96 3.55 -4.35 -3.77
C MET A 96 3.81 -3.19 -4.74
N MET A 97 4.90 -3.24 -5.50
CA MET A 97 5.17 -2.25 -6.55
C MET A 97 4.09 -2.28 -7.63
N GLN A 98 3.65 -3.47 -8.04
CA GLN A 98 2.57 -3.61 -9.02
C GLN A 98 1.24 -3.04 -8.48
N ILE A 99 0.95 -3.20 -7.18
CA ILE A 99 -0.26 -2.63 -6.55
C ILE A 99 -0.29 -1.09 -6.63
N ALA A 100 0.86 -0.40 -6.75
CA ALA A 100 0.88 1.05 -6.95
C ALA A 100 0.05 1.49 -8.18
N LEU A 101 0.00 0.66 -9.22
CA LEU A 101 -0.77 0.94 -10.43
C LEU A 101 -2.29 0.82 -10.24
N TYR A 102 -2.73 0.00 -9.27
CA TYR A 102 -4.15 -0.33 -9.08
C TYR A 102 -4.76 0.38 -7.87
N ALA A 103 -3.99 0.55 -6.81
CA ALA A 103 -4.43 1.11 -5.53
C ALA A 103 -3.71 2.43 -5.17
N GLY A 104 -2.83 2.91 -6.05
CA GLY A 104 -2.04 4.11 -5.85
C GLY A 104 -0.77 3.88 -5.00
N PHE A 105 0.15 4.84 -5.09
CA PHE A 105 1.42 4.80 -4.37
C PHE A 105 1.28 4.68 -2.84
N PRO A 106 0.34 5.36 -2.14
CA PRO A 106 0.25 5.25 -0.68
C PRO A 106 0.00 3.83 -0.19
N ALA A 107 -0.90 3.09 -0.84
CA ALA A 107 -1.21 1.71 -0.49
C ALA A 107 0.03 0.82 -0.66
N ALA A 108 0.72 0.96 -1.81
CA ALA A 108 1.96 0.24 -2.08
C ALA A 108 3.07 0.56 -1.07
N LEU A 109 3.26 1.85 -0.74
CA LEU A 109 4.26 2.31 0.23
C LEU A 109 3.98 1.77 1.63
N ASN A 110 2.74 1.83 2.11
CA ASN A 110 2.33 1.24 3.39
C ASN A 110 2.66 -0.26 3.42
N GLY A 111 2.42 -0.96 2.31
CA GLY A 111 2.78 -2.36 2.15
C GLY A 111 4.28 -2.61 2.23
N LEU A 112 5.07 -1.82 1.50
CA LEU A 112 6.53 -1.91 1.48
C LEU A 112 7.15 -1.64 2.84
N PHE A 113 6.60 -0.70 3.63
CA PHE A 113 7.07 -0.47 5.01
C PHE A 113 6.76 -1.63 5.93
N ALA A 114 5.55 -2.19 5.85
CA ALA A 114 5.22 -3.40 6.60
C ALA A 114 6.15 -4.58 6.23
N ALA A 115 6.49 -4.73 4.95
CA ALA A 115 7.45 -5.73 4.47
C ALA A 115 8.86 -5.48 5.01
N LYS A 116 9.35 -4.24 4.98
CA LYS A 116 10.66 -3.85 5.52
C LYS A 116 10.80 -4.24 6.99
N GLU A 117 9.75 -4.04 7.80
CA GLU A 117 9.74 -4.46 9.19
C GLU A 117 9.85 -5.98 9.33
N VAL A 118 9.02 -6.75 8.60
CA VAL A 118 9.05 -8.23 8.65
C VAL A 118 10.38 -8.79 8.15
N PHE A 119 10.95 -8.24 7.08
CA PHE A 119 12.24 -8.68 6.57
C PHE A 119 13.36 -8.42 7.57
N LYS A 120 13.31 -7.27 8.26
CA LYS A 120 14.24 -6.98 9.36
C LYS A 120 14.08 -7.97 10.52
N GLU A 121 12.85 -8.32 10.90
CA GLU A 121 12.59 -9.34 11.94
C GLU A 121 13.10 -10.73 11.54
N ARG A 122 13.17 -11.01 10.23
CA ARG A 122 13.64 -12.29 9.66
C ARG A 122 15.13 -12.28 9.27
N ASP A 123 15.86 -11.21 9.53
CA ASP A 123 17.24 -10.99 9.07
C ASP A 123 17.41 -11.21 7.55
N ILE A 124 16.41 -10.80 6.75
CA ILE A 124 16.44 -10.88 5.29
C ILE A 124 16.95 -9.56 4.72
N GLU A 125 18.12 -9.60 4.08
CA GLU A 125 18.61 -8.48 3.29
C GLU A 125 17.98 -8.50 1.89
N ILE A 126 17.32 -7.41 1.50
CA ILE A 126 16.89 -7.24 0.11
C ILE A 126 18.12 -6.84 -0.70
N GLY A 127 18.72 -7.80 -1.39
CA GLY A 127 19.76 -7.50 -2.37
C GLY A 127 19.22 -6.55 -3.43
N SER A 128 19.92 -5.43 -3.67
CA SER A 128 19.76 -4.65 -4.89
C SER A 128 20.00 -5.60 -6.06
N GLY A 129 18.96 -5.94 -6.82
CA GLY A 129 18.97 -7.06 -7.77
C GLY A 129 20.27 -7.16 -8.60
N SER A 130 21.01 -8.24 -8.41
CA SER A 130 22.15 -8.62 -9.25
C SER A 130 22.11 -10.08 -9.68
N ASP A 131 20.92 -10.68 -9.74
CA ASP A 131 20.75 -11.99 -10.36
C ASP A 131 20.59 -11.82 -11.87
N GLY A 132 21.74 -11.69 -12.55
CA GLY A 132 22.11 -12.14 -13.92
C GLY A 132 21.18 -12.03 -15.14
N THR A 133 19.88 -11.85 -15.00
CA THR A 133 18.98 -11.43 -16.06
C THR A 133 18.81 -9.93 -15.92
N ALA A 134 19.30 -9.17 -16.89
CA ALA A 134 19.15 -7.72 -16.90
C ALA A 134 17.67 -7.33 -16.85
N SER A 135 17.12 -7.14 -15.64
CA SER A 135 16.10 -6.14 -15.47
C SER A 135 16.82 -4.83 -15.75
N ALA A 136 16.29 -4.04 -16.70
CA ALA A 136 16.64 -2.64 -16.76
C ALA A 136 16.29 -2.09 -15.37
N GLY A 137 17.31 -1.95 -14.52
CA GLY A 137 17.13 -1.54 -13.15
C GLY A 137 16.25 -0.31 -13.16
N LEU A 138 15.09 -0.39 -12.50
CA LEU A 138 14.42 0.81 -12.08
C LEU A 138 15.50 1.61 -11.31
N PRO A 139 15.76 2.87 -11.67
CA PRO A 139 16.73 3.68 -10.95
C PRO A 139 16.39 3.63 -9.46
N SER A 140 17.36 3.91 -8.58
CA SER A 140 17.18 4.05 -7.14
C SER A 140 16.26 5.24 -6.76
N GLN A 141 15.10 5.34 -7.39
CA GLN A 141 14.19 6.47 -7.40
C GLN A 141 13.34 6.55 -6.13
N PHE A 142 13.55 5.72 -5.13
CA PHE A 142 12.86 5.79 -3.83
C PHE A 142 13.80 6.25 -2.71
N ASP A 143 14.61 7.26 -2.99
CA ASP A 143 15.25 8.05 -1.93
C ASP A 143 14.18 8.64 -0.99
N LYS A 144 14.57 8.91 0.27
CA LYS A 144 13.71 9.52 1.30
C LYS A 144 12.95 10.72 0.73
N GLY A 145 11.70 10.89 1.15
CA GLY A 145 10.86 11.97 0.64
C GLY A 145 9.45 11.94 1.18
N TYR A 146 8.71 13.00 0.85
CA TYR A 146 7.32 13.20 1.22
C TYR A 146 6.44 12.77 0.05
N PHE A 147 5.55 11.80 0.30
CA PHE A 147 4.59 11.32 -0.68
C PHE A 147 3.19 11.66 -0.22
N ILE A 148 2.45 12.38 -1.07
CA ILE A 148 1.08 12.80 -0.78
C ILE A 148 0.17 12.33 -1.89
N THR A 149 -0.97 11.78 -1.49
CA THR A 149 -2.11 11.54 -2.37
C THR A 149 -3.32 12.20 -1.76
N ALA A 150 -3.86 13.18 -2.46
CA ALA A 150 -5.05 13.91 -2.05
C ALA A 150 -6.19 13.62 -3.04
N GLU A 151 -7.29 13.09 -2.53
CA GLU A 151 -8.55 13.10 -3.24
C GLU A 151 -9.20 14.48 -3.02
N LEU A 152 -9.43 15.18 -4.12
CA LEU A 152 -10.04 16.51 -4.11
C LEU A 152 -11.42 16.44 -4.75
N ARG A 153 -12.35 17.22 -4.21
CA ARG A 153 -13.66 17.45 -4.83
C ARG A 153 -13.80 18.92 -5.21
N ILE A 154 -14.17 19.17 -6.46
CA ILE A 154 -14.52 20.50 -6.96
C ILE A 154 -15.82 20.93 -6.28
N THR A 155 -15.80 22.09 -5.62
CA THR A 155 -16.90 22.57 -4.76
C THR A 155 -18.09 23.11 -5.56
N ASP A 156 -17.83 23.70 -6.73
CA ASP A 156 -18.83 24.21 -7.67
C ASP A 156 -18.78 23.44 -9.01
N PRO A 157 -19.79 22.60 -9.30
CA PRO A 157 -19.87 21.85 -10.56
C PRO A 157 -19.86 22.73 -11.82
N ASN A 158 -20.22 24.01 -11.73
CA ASN A 158 -20.18 24.92 -12.88
C ASN A 158 -18.76 25.44 -13.18
N ARG A 159 -17.79 25.19 -12.29
CA ARG A 159 -16.42 25.68 -12.38
C ARG A 159 -15.41 24.56 -12.60
N VAL A 160 -15.85 23.40 -13.09
CA VAL A 160 -15.00 22.23 -13.34
C VAL A 160 -13.82 22.58 -14.26
N GLU A 161 -14.09 23.15 -15.43
CA GLU A 161 -13.05 23.48 -16.41
C GLU A 161 -12.10 24.57 -15.92
N GLU A 162 -12.63 25.58 -15.23
CA GLU A 162 -11.82 26.62 -14.59
C GLU A 162 -10.88 26.00 -13.55
N THR A 163 -11.43 25.16 -12.67
CA THR A 163 -10.68 24.52 -11.59
C THR A 163 -9.57 23.64 -12.15
N LYS A 164 -9.88 22.80 -13.14
CA LYS A 164 -8.89 21.96 -13.83
C LYS A 164 -7.80 22.79 -14.50
N ALA A 165 -8.15 23.90 -15.16
CA ALA A 165 -7.16 24.80 -15.77
C ALA A 165 -6.21 25.39 -14.71
N ARG A 166 -6.73 25.79 -13.55
CA ARG A 166 -5.91 26.30 -12.44
C ARG A 166 -4.99 25.25 -11.82
N PHE A 167 -5.46 24.02 -11.65
CA PHE A 167 -4.59 22.95 -11.18
C PHE A 167 -3.52 22.59 -12.23
N LYS A 168 -3.84 22.65 -13.53
CA LYS A 168 -2.84 22.49 -14.59
C LYS A 168 -1.77 23.58 -14.55
N GLU A 169 -2.15 24.83 -14.28
CA GLU A 169 -1.20 25.93 -14.02
C GLU A 169 -0.32 25.63 -12.80
N LEU A 170 -0.92 25.17 -11.69
CA LEU A 170 -0.19 24.78 -10.48
C LEU A 170 0.83 23.67 -10.79
N CYS A 171 0.40 22.60 -11.45
CA CYS A 171 1.29 21.49 -11.80
C CYS A 171 2.47 21.95 -12.66
N ALA A 172 2.25 22.85 -13.61
CA ALA A 172 3.32 23.38 -14.46
C ALA A 172 4.35 24.19 -13.66
N ILE A 173 3.92 24.98 -12.68
CA ILE A 173 4.80 25.74 -11.80
C ILE A 173 5.56 24.79 -10.86
N THR A 174 4.85 23.86 -10.23
CA THR A 174 5.40 23.03 -9.16
C THR A 174 6.41 22.00 -9.65
N ARG A 175 6.24 21.49 -10.87
CA ARG A 175 7.24 20.59 -11.48
C ARG A 175 8.61 21.24 -11.72
N GLU A 176 8.66 22.57 -11.77
CA GLU A 176 9.91 23.32 -11.89
C GLU A 176 10.50 23.71 -10.53
N GLU A 177 9.80 23.42 -9.41
CA GLU A 177 10.30 23.71 -8.07
C GLU A 177 11.44 22.75 -7.70
N ALA A 178 12.48 23.32 -7.06
CA ALA A 178 13.58 22.51 -6.55
C ALA A 178 13.05 21.53 -5.49
N GLY A 179 13.37 20.24 -5.68
CA GLY A 179 12.95 19.16 -4.79
C GLY A 179 11.58 18.55 -5.10
N CYS A 180 10.80 19.12 -6.03
CA CYS A 180 9.61 18.46 -6.56
C CYS A 180 10.04 17.35 -7.53
N THR A 181 9.68 16.11 -7.23
CA THR A 181 10.00 14.93 -8.05
C THR A 181 8.78 14.30 -8.71
N LEU A 182 7.58 14.61 -8.22
CA LEU A 182 6.31 14.26 -8.86
C LEU A 182 5.24 15.28 -8.44
N PHE A 183 4.44 15.77 -9.39
CA PHE A 183 3.26 16.58 -9.09
C PHE A 183 2.25 16.41 -10.22
N GLU A 184 1.28 15.52 -10.03
CA GLU A 184 0.36 15.07 -11.08
C GLU A 184 -1.10 15.15 -10.65
N LEU A 185 -1.91 15.77 -11.50
CA LEU A 185 -3.36 15.80 -11.36
C LEU A 185 -3.96 14.73 -12.27
N HIS A 186 -4.75 13.83 -11.70
CA HIS A 186 -5.57 12.87 -12.42
C HIS A 186 -7.04 13.29 -12.39
N GLU A 187 -7.66 13.20 -13.56
CA GLU A 187 -9.08 13.51 -13.78
C GLU A 187 -9.87 12.22 -13.96
N PHE A 188 -11.12 12.20 -13.50
CA PHE A 188 -12.02 11.06 -13.67
C PHE A 188 -13.09 11.41 -14.71
N GLU A 189 -13.19 10.63 -15.79
CA GLU A 189 -14.16 10.89 -16.87
C GLU A 189 -15.61 10.73 -16.39
N GLU A 190 -15.87 9.72 -15.56
CA GLU A 190 -17.22 9.42 -15.05
C GLU A 190 -17.64 10.34 -13.89
N GLU A 191 -16.67 10.97 -13.21
CA GLU A 191 -16.89 11.88 -12.07
C GLU A 191 -16.11 13.20 -12.26
N PRO A 192 -16.61 14.15 -13.07
CA PRO A 192 -15.85 15.35 -13.44
C PRO A 192 -15.48 16.30 -12.29
N THR A 193 -16.19 16.19 -11.17
CA THR A 193 -15.92 16.96 -9.94
C THR A 193 -14.91 16.28 -9.02
N LYS A 194 -14.50 15.04 -9.33
CA LYS A 194 -13.48 14.31 -8.58
C LYS A 194 -12.12 14.51 -9.25
N LEU A 195 -11.11 14.77 -8.44
CA LEU A 195 -9.72 14.89 -8.85
C LEU A 195 -8.83 14.09 -7.88
N MET A 196 -7.73 13.56 -8.38
CA MET A 196 -6.68 12.97 -7.56
C MET A 196 -5.39 13.74 -7.79
N LEU A 197 -4.77 14.24 -6.73
CA LEU A 197 -3.49 14.92 -6.79
C LEU A 197 -2.43 14.03 -6.15
N TRP A 198 -1.39 13.72 -6.91
CA TRP A 198 -0.21 13.03 -6.43
C TRP A 198 0.94 14.02 -6.33
N GLU A 199 1.62 14.03 -5.19
CA GLU A 199 2.72 14.94 -4.91
C GLU A 199 3.89 14.13 -4.34
N ARG A 200 5.10 14.50 -4.76
CA ARG A 200 6.33 13.99 -4.19
C ARG A 200 7.39 15.07 -4.10
N PHE A 201 7.93 15.23 -2.90
CA PHE A 201 9.07 16.09 -2.62
C PHE A 201 10.22 15.28 -2.02
N ASP A 202 11.46 15.62 -2.38
CA ASP A 202 12.66 14.94 -1.88
C ASP A 202 13.05 15.33 -0.44
N SER A 203 12.42 16.38 0.10
CA SER A 203 12.76 16.97 1.39
C SER A 203 11.55 17.66 2.02
N GLU A 204 11.59 17.81 3.35
CA GLU A 204 10.56 18.51 4.12
C GLU A 204 10.52 20.00 3.74
N GLU A 205 11.70 20.58 3.51
CA GLU A 205 11.87 21.96 3.10
C GLU A 205 11.19 22.22 1.75
N ALA A 206 11.34 21.32 0.76
CA ALA A 206 10.68 21.45 -0.53
C ALA A 206 9.16 21.32 -0.42
N PHE A 207 8.67 20.37 0.40
CA PHE A 207 7.24 20.22 0.68
C PHE A 207 6.64 21.49 1.30
N HIS A 208 7.25 22.03 2.36
CA HIS A 208 6.77 23.26 3.00
C HIS A 208 6.93 24.47 2.10
N PHE A 209 7.98 24.54 1.28
CA PHE A 209 8.14 25.60 0.29
C PHE A 209 6.93 25.65 -0.65
N HIS A 210 6.57 24.51 -1.25
CA HIS A 210 5.43 24.41 -2.16
C HIS A 210 4.12 24.82 -1.47
N HIS A 211 3.82 24.22 -0.31
CA HIS A 211 2.52 24.41 0.34
C HIS A 211 2.33 25.79 0.98
N ASN A 212 3.43 26.50 1.25
CA ASN A 212 3.41 27.89 1.73
C ASN A 212 3.66 28.90 0.60
N ALA A 213 3.85 28.45 -0.65
CA ALA A 213 4.09 29.35 -1.76
C ALA A 213 2.86 30.23 -2.04
N PRO A 214 3.03 31.52 -2.41
CA PRO A 214 1.91 32.44 -2.63
C PRO A 214 0.90 31.95 -3.66
N TYR A 215 1.34 31.27 -4.73
CA TYR A 215 0.45 30.72 -5.76
C TYR A 215 -0.37 29.52 -5.26
N THR A 216 0.21 28.69 -4.40
CA THR A 216 -0.49 27.55 -3.77
C THR A 216 -1.53 28.04 -2.78
N ILE A 217 -1.17 29.01 -1.92
CA ILE A 217 -2.09 29.65 -0.98
C ILE A 217 -3.22 30.36 -1.74
N ALA A 218 -2.88 31.15 -2.78
CA ALA A 218 -3.88 31.86 -3.57
C ALA A 218 -4.86 30.91 -4.29
N LEU A 219 -4.44 29.69 -4.65
CA LEU A 219 -5.36 28.68 -5.19
C LEU A 219 -6.29 28.13 -4.10
N LYS A 220 -5.75 27.80 -2.92
CA LYS A 220 -6.53 27.32 -1.77
C LYS A 220 -7.59 28.34 -1.33
N ASP A 221 -7.22 29.61 -1.26
CA ASP A 221 -8.11 30.71 -0.84
C ASP A 221 -9.28 30.95 -1.80
N LYS A 222 -9.18 30.50 -3.06
CA LYS A 222 -10.31 30.54 -4.00
C LYS A 222 -11.41 29.53 -3.67
N GLY A 223 -11.14 28.54 -2.82
CA GLY A 223 -12.12 27.53 -2.41
C GLY A 223 -12.68 26.69 -3.55
N LEU A 224 -11.90 26.48 -4.63
CA LEU A 224 -12.33 25.72 -5.81
C LEU A 224 -12.48 24.22 -5.53
N THR A 225 -11.73 23.72 -4.55
CA THR A 225 -11.74 22.32 -4.14
C THR A 225 -11.81 22.20 -2.62
N GLU A 226 -12.35 21.07 -2.18
CA GLU A 226 -12.21 20.55 -0.82
C GLU A 226 -11.38 19.26 -0.84
N ILE A 227 -10.65 18.99 0.24
CA ILE A 227 -9.92 17.73 0.41
C ILE A 227 -10.91 16.70 0.96
N VAL A 228 -11.17 15.64 0.20
CA VAL A 228 -12.01 14.51 0.61
C VAL A 228 -11.21 13.54 1.47
N SER A 229 -10.00 13.21 1.02
CA SER A 229 -9.06 12.39 1.77
C SER A 229 -7.63 12.80 1.44
N ILE A 230 -6.74 12.67 2.41
CA ILE A 230 -5.30 12.89 2.22
C ILE A 230 -4.54 11.76 2.89
N HIS A 231 -3.61 11.18 2.16
CA HIS A 231 -2.66 10.21 2.67
C HIS A 231 -1.27 10.79 2.48
N GLN A 232 -0.58 11.04 3.59
CA GLN A 232 0.81 11.46 3.62
C GLN A 232 1.64 10.31 4.18
N SER A 233 2.75 10.00 3.51
CA SER A 233 3.75 9.07 4.00
C SER A 233 5.12 9.75 3.98
N ASP A 234 5.78 9.74 5.13
CA ASP A 234 7.16 10.20 5.27
C ASP A 234 8.06 8.97 5.10
N MET A 235 8.71 8.84 3.94
CA MET A 235 9.70 7.77 3.75
C MET A 235 10.98 8.12 4.51
N VAL A 236 11.13 7.59 5.74
CA VAL A 236 12.36 7.70 6.55
C VAL A 236 13.38 6.62 6.21
#